data_AF-J3CI01-F1
#
_entry.id   AF-J3CI01-F1
#
_cell.length_a   1.000
_cell.length_b   1.000
_cell.length_c   1.000
_cell.angle_alpha   90.00
_cell.angle_beta   90.00
_cell.angle_gamma   90.00
#
_symmetry.space_group_name_H-M   'P 1'
#
loop_
_entity.id
_entity.type
_entity.pdbx_description
1 polymer ?
#
loop_
_entity_poly.entity_id
_entity_poly.type
_entity_poly.pdbx_seq_one_letter_code
_entity_poly.pdbx_strand_id
1 'polypeptide(L)'
;MTGSLETVIHLFFFSKKLPERWKELLAGKILGLLYTVSLIYFPVIILSILLWLSLTGFQSTGDELLRLFWIVLGYFVYFFIICIVCILVSAVSKTSRESLIKLISIWLLFIVIMPRTAQAFGAYLHPAPSKIDFDTRVENELLKTGDSHNPDDIHYKAIKDSLLQTYKVKTVEELPFNYSGYIMAEGEKISAGIYNTYWKKQLEIYEKQNNVNQYLSYVNPFLSIKNLSMALTGSDFNSYTSYQEQVEVYRYQLAQLMNKLQMENISNKKQKADEKPYTISSDHWKQMPDFQYRFIERKNLFRNEVVSIISLIIWVVGLLFFIHYVSKKIKI
;
A
#
# COMPACT_ATOMS: atom_id res chain seq x y z
N MET A 1 54.41 -47.39 37.18
CA MET A 1 54.60 -46.27 36.23
C MET A 1 54.10 -46.74 34.86
N THR A 2 52.85 -46.38 34.54
CA THR A 2 52.48 -45.52 33.38
C THR A 2 52.63 -46.23 32.02
N GLY A 3 51.59 -46.55 31.26
CA GLY A 3 50.19 -46.17 31.38
C GLY A 3 49.28 -47.21 30.73
N SER A 4 48.41 -47.78 31.56
CA SER A 4 47.13 -48.37 31.18
C SER A 4 46.01 -47.30 31.14
N LEU A 5 46.37 -46.03 30.92
CA LEU A 5 45.45 -44.89 30.95
C LEU A 5 45.07 -44.35 29.56
N GLU A 6 45.81 -44.69 28.50
CA GLU A 6 45.54 -44.16 27.15
C GLU A 6 44.41 -44.92 26.43
N THR A 7 44.18 -46.19 26.75
CA THR A 7 43.16 -47.01 26.06
C THR A 7 41.74 -46.77 26.58
N VAL A 8 41.58 -46.17 27.77
CA VAL A 8 40.25 -45.87 28.36
C VAL A 8 39.76 -44.46 28.01
N ILE A 9 40.66 -43.54 27.65
CA ILE A 9 40.28 -42.16 27.26
C ILE A 9 39.75 -42.09 25.83
N HIS A 10 40.15 -43.03 24.95
CA HIS A 10 39.67 -43.05 23.57
C HIS A 10 38.27 -43.65 23.36
N LEU A 11 37.70 -44.35 24.35
CA LEU A 11 36.40 -45.02 24.18
C LEU A 11 35.21 -44.28 24.79
N PHE A 12 35.42 -43.20 25.56
CA PHE A 12 34.33 -42.52 26.28
C PHE A 12 33.87 -41.19 25.66
N PHE A 13 34.56 -40.67 24.64
CA PHE A 13 34.21 -39.37 24.02
C PHE A 13 33.30 -39.44 22.79
N PHE A 14 32.99 -40.63 22.26
CA PHE A 14 32.38 -40.73 20.92
C PHE A 14 30.90 -41.17 20.86
N SER A 15 30.20 -41.37 21.97
CA SER A 15 28.85 -41.97 21.90
C SER A 15 27.67 -41.04 22.24
N LYS A 16 27.90 -39.81 22.72
CA LYS A 16 26.80 -38.88 23.09
C LYS A 16 26.87 -37.45 22.53
N LYS A 17 27.94 -37.05 21.84
CA LYS A 17 28.19 -35.65 21.39
C LYS A 17 27.91 -35.35 19.91
N LEU A 18 27.49 -36.33 19.11
CA LEU A 18 27.23 -36.12 17.69
C LEU A 18 26.15 -35.06 17.38
N PRO A 19 24.99 -35.02 18.07
CA PRO A 19 23.94 -34.04 17.74
C PRO A 19 24.30 -32.59 18.11
N GLU A 20 25.11 -32.38 19.15
CA GLU A 20 25.53 -31.05 19.62
C GLU A 20 26.46 -30.38 18.60
N ARG A 21 27.42 -31.14 18.04
CA ARG A 21 28.43 -30.65 17.08
C ARG A 21 27.81 -30.24 15.74
N TRP A 22 26.70 -30.86 15.32
CA TRP A 22 25.97 -30.47 14.11
C TRP A 22 25.22 -29.16 14.26
N LYS A 23 24.63 -28.89 15.44
CA LYS A 23 23.98 -27.61 15.72
C LYS A 23 24.98 -26.48 15.71
N GLU A 24 26.15 -26.67 16.33
CA GLU A 24 27.25 -25.71 16.32
C GLU A 24 27.74 -25.42 14.90
N LEU A 25 27.91 -26.46 14.07
CA LEU A 25 28.32 -26.29 12.68
C LEU A 25 27.28 -25.52 11.84
N LEU A 26 25.99 -25.87 11.96
CA LEU A 26 24.92 -25.18 11.24
C LEU A 26 24.77 -23.73 11.70
N ALA A 27 24.80 -23.49 13.01
CA ALA A 27 24.76 -22.14 13.57
C ALA A 27 25.94 -21.30 13.09
N GLY A 28 27.17 -21.86 13.10
CA GLY A 28 28.36 -21.20 12.58
C GLY A 28 28.24 -20.84 11.10
N LYS A 29 27.68 -21.73 10.27
CA LYS A 29 27.42 -21.45 8.86
C LYS A 29 26.36 -20.35 8.66
N ILE A 30 25.28 -20.38 9.43
CA ILE A 30 24.21 -19.37 9.35
C ILE A 30 24.78 -18.00 9.74
N LEU A 31 25.50 -17.91 10.85
CA LEU A 31 26.13 -16.67 11.31
C LEU A 31 27.20 -16.17 10.33
N GLY A 32 28.02 -17.06 9.77
CA GLY A 32 29.03 -16.68 8.77
C GLY A 32 28.41 -16.15 7.47
N LEU A 33 27.31 -16.76 7.01
CA LEU A 33 26.59 -16.28 5.84
C LEU A 33 25.87 -14.95 6.13
N LEU A 34 25.21 -14.84 7.29
CA LEU A 34 24.54 -13.62 7.72
C LEU A 34 25.53 -12.46 7.89
N TYR A 35 26.73 -12.72 8.42
CA TYR A 35 27.80 -11.73 8.52
C TYR A 35 28.23 -11.24 7.13
N THR A 36 28.45 -12.16 6.19
CA THR A 36 28.78 -11.82 4.80
C THR A 36 27.70 -10.96 4.16
N VAL A 37 26.42 -11.30 4.34
CA VAL A 37 25.29 -10.51 3.84
C VAL A 37 25.25 -9.14 4.52
N SER A 38 25.50 -9.08 5.82
CA SER A 38 25.50 -7.84 6.62
C SER A 38 26.56 -6.84 6.14
N LEU A 39 27.74 -7.32 5.72
CA LEU A 39 28.81 -6.49 5.16
C LEU A 39 28.39 -5.74 3.88
N ILE A 40 27.43 -6.27 3.13
CA ILE A 40 26.89 -5.60 1.94
C ILE A 40 25.64 -4.78 2.31
N TYR A 41 24.78 -5.37 3.13
CA TYR A 41 23.50 -4.81 3.52
C TYR A 41 23.63 -3.46 4.24
N PHE A 42 24.46 -3.37 5.29
CA PHE A 42 24.57 -2.15 6.07
C PHE A 42 25.15 -0.96 5.30
N PRO A 43 26.22 -1.11 4.48
CA PRO A 43 26.68 -0.01 3.63
C PRO A 43 25.61 0.50 2.67
N VAL A 44 24.84 -0.41 2.05
CA VAL A 44 23.74 -0.02 1.14
C VAL A 44 22.64 0.74 1.88
N ILE A 45 22.25 0.28 3.07
CA ILE A 45 21.27 0.97 3.91
C ILE A 45 21.77 2.34 4.35
N ILE A 46 23.02 2.45 4.81
CA ILE A 46 23.62 3.74 5.22
C ILE A 46 23.61 4.71 4.04
N LEU A 47 24.04 4.27 2.85
CA LEU A 47 24.02 5.11 1.65
C LEU A 47 22.59 5.55 1.27
N SER A 48 21.62 4.64 1.38
CA SER A 48 20.20 4.95 1.08
C SER A 48 19.63 5.97 2.06
N ILE A 49 19.97 5.85 3.35
CA ILE A 49 19.54 6.79 4.40
C ILE A 49 20.17 8.17 4.17
N LEU A 50 21.46 8.23 3.86
CA LEU A 50 22.15 9.49 3.57
C LEU A 50 21.56 10.18 2.33
N LEU A 51 21.25 9.41 1.28
CA LEU A 51 20.59 9.94 0.09
C LEU A 51 19.21 10.49 0.43
N TRP A 52 18.41 9.72 1.18
CA TRP A 52 17.08 10.15 1.60
C TRP A 52 17.12 11.43 2.45
N LEU A 53 17.99 11.49 3.46
CA LEU A 53 18.18 12.70 4.30
C LEU A 53 18.64 13.91 3.48
N SER A 54 19.52 13.70 2.49
CA SER A 54 19.96 14.77 1.59
C SER A 54 18.78 15.34 0.78
N LEU A 55 17.91 14.47 0.26
CA LEU A 55 16.72 14.87 -0.51
C LEU A 55 15.65 15.58 0.35
N THR A 56 15.59 15.29 1.65
CA THR A 56 14.65 15.94 2.58
C THR A 56 15.24 17.16 3.29
N GLY A 57 16.45 17.61 2.92
CA GLY A 57 17.11 18.75 3.58
C GLY A 57 17.46 18.48 5.04
N PHE A 58 17.76 17.22 5.38
CA PHE A 58 18.04 16.72 6.74
C PHE A 58 16.90 16.94 7.73
N GLN A 59 15.68 17.15 7.24
CA GLN A 59 14.48 17.15 8.05
C GLN A 59 13.88 15.75 8.04
N SER A 60 13.51 15.28 9.23
CA SER A 60 12.79 14.01 9.40
C SER A 60 11.84 14.09 10.57
N THR A 61 10.73 13.39 10.45
CA THR A 61 9.78 13.21 11.54
C THR A 61 10.09 11.93 12.32
N GLY A 62 9.67 11.86 13.59
CA GLY A 62 9.83 10.63 14.38
C GLY A 62 9.08 9.42 13.78
N ASP A 63 8.01 9.66 13.02
CA ASP A 63 7.27 8.60 12.32
C ASP A 63 8.08 8.00 11.16
N GLU A 64 8.76 8.85 10.38
CA GLU A 64 9.63 8.43 9.27
C GLU A 64 10.82 7.60 9.77
N LEU A 65 11.47 8.03 10.85
CA LEU A 65 12.58 7.29 11.46
C LEU A 65 12.12 5.92 11.97
N LEU A 66 10.92 5.83 12.52
CA LEU A 66 10.36 4.55 12.97
C LEU A 66 10.02 3.64 11.78
N ARG A 67 9.44 4.17 10.71
CA ARG A 67 9.19 3.41 9.47
C ARG A 67 10.49 2.87 8.88
N LEU A 68 11.52 3.71 8.83
CA LEU A 68 12.85 3.34 8.39
C LEU A 68 13.43 2.21 9.24
N PHE A 69 13.32 2.30 10.58
CA PHE A 69 13.74 1.23 11.48
C PHE A 69 13.05 -0.11 11.14
N TRP A 70 11.73 -0.11 10.91
CA TRP A 70 11.00 -1.32 10.57
C TRP A 70 11.34 -1.86 9.17
N ILE A 71 11.64 -1.00 8.20
CA ILE A 71 12.15 -1.41 6.88
C ILE A 71 13.49 -2.13 7.06
N VAL A 72 14.42 -1.51 7.80
CA VAL A 72 15.75 -2.08 8.05
C VAL A 72 15.63 -3.43 8.77
N LEU A 73 14.86 -3.48 9.85
CA LEU A 73 14.63 -4.71 10.58
C LEU A 73 13.96 -5.79 9.72
N GLY A 74 12.93 -5.42 8.94
CA GLY A 74 12.20 -6.34 8.08
C GLY A 74 13.09 -6.99 7.03
N TYR A 75 13.93 -6.20 6.33
CA TYR A 75 14.88 -6.74 5.36
C TYR A 75 15.95 -7.59 6.02
N PHE A 76 16.44 -7.22 7.21
CA PHE A 76 17.39 -8.04 7.96
C PHE A 76 16.80 -9.41 8.34
N VAL A 77 15.56 -9.44 8.84
CA VAL A 77 14.82 -10.68 9.11
C VAL A 77 14.61 -11.50 7.84
N TYR A 78 14.26 -10.86 6.73
CA TYR A 78 14.12 -11.54 5.44
C TYR A 78 15.45 -12.16 4.97
N PHE A 79 16.58 -11.43 5.06
CA PHE A 79 17.88 -11.99 4.73
C PHE A 79 18.28 -13.15 5.64
N PHE A 80 17.91 -13.10 6.92
CA PHE A 80 18.09 -14.23 7.83
C PHE A 80 17.32 -15.47 7.39
N ILE A 81 16.05 -15.32 6.97
CA ILE A 81 15.25 -16.40 6.37
C ILE A 81 15.97 -16.98 5.14
N ILE A 82 16.44 -16.13 4.23
CA ILE A 82 17.14 -16.56 3.01
C ILE A 82 18.44 -17.30 3.35
N CYS A 83 19.22 -16.81 4.33
CA CYS A 83 20.45 -17.49 4.77
C CYS A 83 20.17 -18.91 5.25
N ILE A 84 19.11 -19.11 6.04
CA ILE A 84 18.71 -20.43 6.50
C ILE A 84 18.29 -21.31 5.33
N VAL A 85 17.45 -20.81 4.42
CA VAL A 85 17.01 -21.57 3.22
C VAL A 85 18.21 -22.00 2.38
N CYS A 86 19.16 -21.10 2.13
CA CYS A 86 20.40 -21.40 1.40
C CYS A 86 21.18 -22.56 2.05
N ILE A 87 21.33 -22.53 3.37
CA ILE A 87 22.07 -23.57 4.10
C ILE A 87 21.31 -24.89 4.12
N LEU A 88 19.99 -24.88 4.30
CA LEU A 88 19.16 -26.08 4.27
C LEU A 88 19.19 -26.74 2.90
N VAL A 89 19.02 -25.98 1.82
CA VAL A 89 19.09 -26.50 0.44
C VAL A 89 20.49 -27.05 0.13
N SER A 90 21.54 -26.35 0.58
CA SER A 90 22.92 -26.82 0.44
C SER A 90 23.16 -28.11 1.21
N ALA A 91 22.64 -28.23 2.43
CA ALA A 91 22.83 -29.41 3.28
C ALA A 91 22.16 -30.68 2.73
N VAL A 92 21.06 -30.55 1.98
CA VAL A 92 20.34 -31.70 1.38
C VAL A 92 20.75 -31.98 -0.07
N SER A 93 21.63 -31.17 -0.66
CA SER A 93 22.09 -31.34 -2.04
C SER A 93 23.37 -32.16 -2.09
N LYS A 94 23.51 -33.05 -3.08
CA LYS A 94 24.69 -33.93 -3.18
C LYS A 94 25.92 -33.21 -3.70
N THR A 95 25.71 -32.15 -4.49
CA THR A 95 26.78 -31.36 -5.11
C THR A 95 26.46 -29.86 -5.07
N SER A 96 27.49 -29.02 -5.16
CA SER A 96 27.34 -27.55 -5.25
C SER A 96 26.52 -27.12 -6.46
N ARG A 97 26.67 -27.81 -7.60
CA ARG A 97 25.89 -27.55 -8.82
C ARG A 97 24.39 -27.79 -8.60
N GLU A 98 24.05 -28.89 -7.94
CA GLU A 98 22.65 -29.22 -7.61
C GLU A 98 22.03 -28.19 -6.66
N SER A 99 22.77 -27.78 -5.62
CA SER A 99 22.33 -26.73 -4.69
C SER A 99 22.06 -25.41 -5.40
N LEU A 100 22.96 -25.01 -6.31
CA LEU A 100 22.81 -23.77 -7.07
C LEU A 100 21.57 -23.80 -7.96
N ILE A 101 21.35 -24.90 -8.71
CA ILE A 101 20.17 -25.05 -9.56
C ILE A 101 18.89 -24.95 -8.73
N LYS A 102 18.81 -25.66 -7.60
CA LYS A 102 17.65 -25.60 -6.69
C LYS A 102 17.38 -24.19 -6.17
N LEU A 103 18.41 -23.48 -5.72
CA LEU A 103 18.26 -22.11 -5.21
C LEU A 103 17.81 -21.13 -6.29
N ILE A 104 18.35 -21.24 -7.50
CA ILE A 104 17.91 -20.42 -8.64
C ILE A 104 16.46 -20.73 -9.00
N SER A 105 16.04 -22.00 -8.99
CA SER A 105 14.65 -22.39 -9.24
C SER A 105 13.71 -21.84 -8.17
N ILE A 106 14.07 -21.91 -6.88
CA ILE A 106 13.29 -21.33 -5.77
C ILE A 106 13.19 -19.81 -5.95
N TRP A 107 14.30 -19.14 -6.24
CA TRP A 107 14.34 -17.70 -6.48
C TRP A 107 13.43 -17.30 -7.65
N LEU A 108 13.50 -18.01 -8.78
CA LEU A 108 12.68 -17.74 -9.95
C LEU A 108 11.20 -17.97 -9.66
N LEU A 109 10.86 -19.03 -8.93
CA LEU A 109 9.50 -19.31 -8.50
C LEU A 109 8.96 -18.20 -7.58
N PHE A 110 9.71 -17.83 -6.54
CA PHE A 110 9.24 -16.94 -5.48
C PHE A 110 9.29 -15.47 -5.88
N ILE A 111 10.28 -15.04 -6.65
CA ILE A 111 10.48 -13.62 -6.98
C ILE A 111 9.86 -13.25 -8.33
N VAL A 112 9.86 -14.16 -9.30
CA VAL A 112 9.40 -13.85 -10.67
C VAL A 112 8.02 -14.43 -10.95
N ILE A 113 7.85 -15.74 -10.81
CA ILE A 113 6.62 -16.42 -11.24
C ILE A 113 5.47 -16.10 -10.28
N MET A 114 5.62 -16.42 -8.99
CA MET A 114 4.52 -16.36 -8.03
C MET A 114 3.90 -14.96 -7.90
N PRO A 115 4.65 -13.84 -7.83
CA PRO A 115 4.05 -12.51 -7.74
C PRO A 115 3.26 -12.11 -9.01
N ARG A 116 3.69 -12.59 -10.19
CA ARG A 116 2.98 -12.35 -11.45
C ARG A 116 1.73 -13.21 -11.56
N THR A 117 1.82 -14.48 -11.19
CA THR A 117 0.67 -15.38 -11.16
C THR A 117 -0.38 -14.92 -10.15
N ALA A 118 0.04 -14.43 -8.98
CA ALA A 118 -0.86 -13.88 -7.97
C ALA A 118 -1.74 -12.76 -8.53
N GLN A 119 -1.12 -11.80 -9.25
CA GLN A 119 -1.83 -10.69 -9.88
C GLN A 119 -2.81 -11.17 -10.96
N ALA A 120 -2.35 -12.04 -11.86
CA ALA A 120 -3.19 -12.58 -12.94
C ALA A 120 -4.38 -13.39 -12.39
N PHE A 121 -4.13 -14.19 -11.35
CA PHE A 121 -5.16 -15.02 -10.73
C PHE A 121 -6.18 -14.19 -9.95
N GLY A 122 -5.72 -13.14 -9.24
CA GLY A 122 -6.61 -12.16 -8.61
C GLY A 122 -7.55 -11.51 -9.63
N ALA A 123 -7.00 -11.00 -10.74
CA ALA A 123 -7.79 -10.37 -11.80
C ALA A 123 -8.77 -11.34 -12.48
N TYR A 124 -8.39 -12.61 -12.62
CA TYR A 124 -9.26 -13.65 -13.16
C TYR A 124 -10.42 -14.00 -12.21
N LEU A 125 -10.15 -14.17 -10.90
CA LEU A 125 -11.17 -14.49 -9.90
C LEU A 125 -12.13 -13.33 -9.61
N HIS A 126 -11.62 -12.10 -9.70
CA HIS A 126 -12.37 -10.89 -9.39
C HIS A 126 -12.28 -9.92 -10.57
N PRO A 127 -13.00 -10.18 -11.67
CA PRO A 127 -12.91 -9.35 -12.87
C PRO A 127 -13.40 -7.93 -12.58
N ALA A 128 -12.56 -6.96 -12.93
CA ALA A 128 -12.89 -5.55 -12.89
C ALA A 128 -13.63 -5.14 -14.19
N PRO A 129 -14.63 -4.24 -14.13
CA PRO A 129 -15.22 -3.64 -15.32
C PRO A 129 -14.15 -2.91 -16.14
N SER A 130 -14.35 -2.82 -17.45
CA SER A 130 -13.51 -1.97 -18.29
C SER A 130 -13.72 -0.50 -17.93
N LYS A 131 -12.77 0.36 -18.30
CA LYS A 131 -12.91 1.82 -18.11
C LYS A 131 -14.17 2.35 -18.78
N ILE A 132 -14.48 1.88 -19.99
CA ILE A 132 -15.68 2.25 -20.74
C ILE A 132 -16.93 1.82 -19.98
N ASP A 133 -16.98 0.58 -19.48
CA ASP A 133 -18.14 0.10 -18.71
C ASP A 133 -18.35 0.90 -17.42
N PHE A 134 -17.26 1.26 -16.74
CA PHE A 134 -17.32 2.09 -15.54
C PHE A 134 -17.89 3.48 -15.86
N ASP A 135 -17.34 4.17 -16.86
CA ASP A 135 -17.76 5.52 -17.24
C ASP A 135 -19.22 5.53 -17.72
N THR A 136 -19.58 4.55 -18.55
CA THR A 136 -20.95 4.37 -19.04
C THR A 136 -21.94 4.15 -17.89
N ARG A 137 -21.56 3.40 -16.85
CA ARG A 137 -22.43 3.19 -15.68
C ARG A 137 -22.61 4.46 -14.86
N VAL A 138 -21.54 5.24 -14.66
CA VAL A 138 -21.61 6.52 -13.94
C VAL A 138 -22.46 7.52 -14.71
N GLU A 139 -22.23 7.66 -16.02
CA GLU A 139 -22.98 8.56 -16.89
C GLU A 139 -24.48 8.21 -16.94
N ASN A 140 -24.82 6.95 -17.12
CA ASN A 140 -26.21 6.50 -17.11
C ASN A 140 -26.92 6.76 -15.78
N GLU A 141 -26.20 6.65 -14.65
CA GLU A 141 -26.78 6.94 -13.34
C GLU A 141 -26.95 8.45 -13.13
N LEU A 142 -26.03 9.26 -13.64
CA LEU A 142 -26.12 10.72 -13.62
C LEU A 142 -27.34 11.19 -14.43
N LEU A 143 -27.51 10.69 -15.66
CA LEU A 143 -28.64 11.01 -16.54
C LEU A 143 -30.01 10.65 -15.92
N LYS A 144 -30.07 9.58 -15.12
CA LYS A 144 -31.30 9.20 -14.38
C LYS A 144 -31.60 10.12 -13.20
N THR A 145 -30.55 10.64 -12.57
CA THR A 145 -30.69 11.48 -11.37
C THR A 145 -31.04 12.92 -11.73
N GLY A 146 -30.46 13.41 -12.83
CA GLY A 146 -30.79 14.69 -13.45
C GLY A 146 -29.57 15.34 -14.10
N ASP A 147 -29.79 16.06 -15.19
CA ASP A 147 -28.75 16.81 -15.90
C ASP A 147 -28.90 18.32 -15.68
N SER A 148 -27.90 18.93 -15.02
CA SER A 148 -27.88 20.38 -14.74
C SER A 148 -27.78 21.24 -16.00
N HIS A 149 -27.33 20.66 -17.11
CA HIS A 149 -27.18 21.33 -18.40
C HIS A 149 -28.44 21.23 -19.26
N ASN A 150 -29.40 20.38 -18.87
CA ASN A 150 -30.68 20.26 -19.55
C ASN A 150 -31.71 21.20 -18.91
N PRO A 151 -32.18 22.26 -19.60
CA PRO A 151 -33.17 23.19 -19.07
C PRO A 151 -34.53 22.56 -18.76
N ASP A 152 -34.84 21.42 -19.39
CA ASP A 152 -36.10 20.69 -19.25
C ASP A 152 -35.99 19.50 -18.28
N ASP A 153 -34.87 19.37 -17.56
CA ASP A 153 -34.68 18.33 -16.57
C ASP A 153 -35.68 18.45 -15.41
N ILE A 154 -36.40 17.37 -15.13
CA ILE A 154 -37.46 17.34 -14.11
C ILE A 154 -36.90 17.65 -12.71
N HIS A 155 -35.71 17.13 -12.38
CA HIS A 155 -35.09 17.31 -11.08
C HIS A 155 -34.63 18.76 -10.89
N TYR A 156 -33.90 19.34 -11.85
CA TYR A 156 -33.44 20.72 -11.75
C TYR A 156 -34.56 21.75 -11.87
N LYS A 157 -35.62 21.45 -12.62
CA LYS A 157 -36.84 22.25 -12.64
C LYS A 157 -37.52 22.28 -11.27
N ALA A 158 -37.64 21.14 -10.59
CA ALA A 158 -38.21 21.09 -9.25
C ALA A 158 -37.38 21.92 -8.23
N ILE A 159 -36.04 21.88 -8.33
CA ILE A 159 -35.15 22.74 -7.53
C ILE A 159 -35.43 24.21 -7.80
N LYS A 160 -35.49 24.61 -9.07
CA LYS A 160 -35.78 26.00 -9.47
C LYS A 160 -37.10 26.47 -8.89
N ASP A 161 -38.17 25.71 -9.10
CA ASP A 161 -39.52 26.07 -8.68
C ASP A 161 -39.61 26.19 -7.15
N SER A 162 -38.96 25.27 -6.42
CA SER A 162 -38.85 25.32 -4.96
C SER A 162 -38.11 26.57 -4.46
N LEU A 163 -37.02 26.97 -5.13
CA LEU A 163 -36.27 28.17 -4.77
C LEU A 163 -37.10 29.44 -5.01
N LEU A 164 -37.73 29.57 -6.18
CA LEU A 164 -38.58 30.72 -6.50
C LEU A 164 -39.74 30.86 -5.50
N GLN A 165 -40.37 29.74 -5.13
CA GLN A 165 -41.43 29.72 -4.12
C GLN A 165 -40.93 30.14 -2.74
N THR A 166 -39.76 29.62 -2.31
CA THR A 166 -39.18 29.91 -0.99
C THR A 166 -38.82 31.39 -0.84
N TYR A 167 -38.22 31.98 -1.87
CA TYR A 167 -37.82 33.39 -1.87
C TYR A 167 -38.92 34.34 -2.33
N LYS A 168 -40.09 33.82 -2.72
CA LYS A 168 -41.27 34.58 -3.18
C LYS A 168 -40.97 35.49 -4.37
N VAL A 169 -40.15 35.02 -5.29
CA VAL A 169 -39.73 35.73 -6.51
C VAL A 169 -40.26 35.02 -7.76
N LYS A 170 -40.35 35.75 -8.89
CA LYS A 170 -40.89 35.18 -10.13
C LYS A 170 -39.80 34.64 -11.05
N THR A 171 -38.59 35.17 -10.96
CA THR A 171 -37.48 34.79 -11.84
C THR A 171 -36.19 34.56 -11.06
N VAL A 172 -35.25 33.84 -11.67
CA VAL A 172 -33.96 33.51 -11.02
C VAL A 172 -33.08 34.75 -10.84
N GLU A 173 -33.30 35.79 -11.65
CA GLU A 173 -32.61 37.08 -11.56
C GLU A 173 -32.94 37.86 -10.29
N GLU A 174 -34.08 37.56 -9.66
CA GLU A 174 -34.55 38.18 -8.42
C GLU A 174 -34.04 37.44 -7.16
N LEU A 175 -33.38 36.29 -7.31
CA LEU A 175 -32.83 35.53 -6.18
C LEU A 175 -31.68 36.31 -5.49
N PRO A 176 -31.55 36.20 -4.16
CA PRO A 176 -30.53 36.93 -3.40
C PRO A 176 -29.10 36.37 -3.54
N PHE A 177 -28.89 35.34 -4.36
CA PHE A 177 -27.61 34.69 -4.64
C PHE A 177 -27.58 34.20 -6.09
N ASN A 178 -26.39 33.92 -6.64
CA ASN A 178 -26.25 33.39 -8.01
C ASN A 178 -26.91 32.01 -8.16
N TYR A 179 -27.95 31.89 -8.99
CA TYR A 179 -28.65 30.65 -9.26
C TYR A 179 -27.73 29.62 -9.93
N SER A 180 -26.92 30.02 -10.91
CA SER A 180 -26.01 29.10 -11.59
C SER A 180 -24.97 28.52 -10.64
N GLY A 181 -24.41 29.34 -9.75
CA GLY A 181 -23.50 28.85 -8.70
C GLY A 181 -24.16 27.81 -7.78
N TYR A 182 -25.43 28.02 -7.42
CA TYR A 182 -26.19 27.05 -6.63
C TYR A 182 -26.44 25.74 -7.40
N ILE A 183 -26.84 25.82 -8.66
CA ILE A 183 -27.04 24.63 -9.51
C ILE A 183 -25.73 23.87 -9.72
N MET A 184 -24.61 24.57 -9.91
CA MET A 184 -23.29 23.94 -10.00
C MET A 184 -22.90 23.24 -8.70
N ALA A 185 -23.21 23.83 -7.54
CA ALA A 185 -22.96 23.20 -6.24
C ALA A 185 -23.77 21.91 -6.04
N GLU A 186 -25.06 21.93 -6.35
CA GLU A 186 -25.91 20.73 -6.27
C GLU A 186 -25.54 19.68 -7.33
N GLY A 187 -25.20 20.11 -8.55
CA GLY A 187 -24.71 19.22 -9.61
C GLY A 187 -23.42 18.51 -9.24
N GLU A 188 -22.44 19.25 -8.68
CA GLU A 188 -21.19 18.69 -8.17
C GLU A 188 -21.42 17.67 -7.04
N LYS A 189 -22.35 17.98 -6.11
CA LYS A 189 -22.71 17.07 -5.02
C LYS A 189 -23.30 15.76 -5.53
N ILE A 190 -24.18 15.82 -6.54
CA ILE A 190 -24.79 14.63 -7.15
C ILE A 190 -23.73 13.84 -7.93
N SER A 191 -22.99 14.50 -8.83
CA SER A 191 -22.02 13.85 -9.70
C SER A 191 -20.86 13.22 -8.92
N ALA A 192 -20.28 13.93 -7.95
CA ALA A 192 -19.24 13.40 -7.08
C ALA A 192 -19.77 12.25 -6.21
N GLY A 193 -21.00 12.36 -5.69
CA GLY A 193 -21.63 11.30 -4.90
C GLY A 193 -21.82 9.99 -5.68
N ILE A 194 -22.33 10.10 -6.92
CA ILE A 194 -22.51 8.95 -7.82
C ILE A 194 -21.14 8.36 -8.17
N TYR A 195 -20.18 9.18 -8.61
CA TYR A 195 -18.84 8.72 -8.97
C TYR A 195 -18.17 7.98 -7.81
N ASN A 196 -18.17 8.58 -6.61
CA ASN A 196 -17.54 8.00 -5.42
C ASN A 196 -18.19 6.67 -5.02
N THR A 197 -19.50 6.52 -5.24
CA THR A 197 -20.20 5.25 -5.01
C THR A 197 -19.71 4.14 -5.94
N TYR A 198 -19.58 4.42 -7.23
CA TYR A 198 -19.06 3.45 -8.19
C TYR A 198 -17.57 3.18 -7.99
N TRP A 199 -16.80 4.22 -7.68
CA TRP A 199 -15.37 4.11 -7.39
C TRP A 199 -15.10 3.24 -6.16
N LYS A 200 -15.88 3.39 -5.09
CA LYS A 200 -15.77 2.53 -3.91
C LYS A 200 -16.01 1.06 -4.25
N LYS A 201 -17.05 0.75 -5.04
CA LYS A 201 -17.30 -0.62 -5.53
C LYS A 201 -16.13 -1.16 -6.35
N GLN A 202 -15.47 -0.30 -7.13
CA GLN A 202 -14.28 -0.67 -7.90
C GLN A 202 -13.10 -1.00 -6.99
N LEU A 203 -12.86 -0.18 -5.96
CA LEU A 203 -11.81 -0.41 -4.98
C LEU A 203 -12.01 -1.73 -4.22
N GLU A 204 -13.25 -2.10 -3.87
CA GLU A 204 -13.58 -3.39 -3.25
C GLU A 204 -13.20 -4.59 -4.14
N ILE A 205 -13.28 -4.46 -5.47
CA ILE A 205 -12.81 -5.50 -6.41
C ILE A 205 -11.29 -5.59 -6.36
N TYR A 206 -10.59 -4.45 -6.44
CA TYR A 206 -9.12 -4.42 -6.38
C TYR A 206 -8.56 -4.90 -5.04
N GLU A 207 -9.25 -4.63 -3.94
CA GLU A 207 -8.90 -5.17 -2.62
C GLU A 207 -8.96 -6.71 -2.64
N LYS A 208 -10.03 -7.30 -3.20
CA LYS A 208 -10.14 -8.76 -3.35
C LYS A 208 -9.04 -9.34 -4.24
N GLN A 209 -8.67 -8.65 -5.33
CA GLN A 209 -7.53 -9.05 -6.17
C GLN A 209 -6.22 -9.03 -5.37
N ASN A 210 -5.99 -7.98 -4.58
CA ASN A 210 -4.78 -7.83 -3.77
C ASN A 210 -4.70 -8.85 -2.62
N ASN A 211 -5.84 -9.30 -2.08
CA ASN A 211 -5.89 -10.31 -1.03
C ASN A 211 -5.27 -11.65 -1.48
N VAL A 212 -5.33 -12.00 -2.78
CA VAL A 212 -4.64 -13.18 -3.32
C VAL A 212 -3.13 -13.08 -3.07
N ASN A 213 -2.54 -11.91 -3.26
CA ASN A 213 -1.12 -11.66 -2.99
C ASN A 213 -0.82 -11.74 -1.49
N GLN A 214 -1.69 -11.15 -0.65
CA GLN A 214 -1.54 -11.23 0.81
C GLN A 214 -1.54 -12.68 1.30
N TYR A 215 -2.47 -13.53 0.86
CA TYR A 215 -2.50 -14.93 1.29
C TYR A 215 -1.30 -15.75 0.80
N LEU A 216 -0.79 -15.48 -0.40
CA LEU A 216 0.44 -16.11 -0.89
C LEU A 216 1.68 -15.70 -0.09
N SER A 217 1.61 -14.62 0.69
CA SER A 217 2.70 -14.21 1.58
C SER A 217 3.04 -15.29 2.60
N TYR A 218 2.08 -16.10 3.08
CA TYR A 218 2.36 -17.24 3.97
C TYR A 218 3.31 -18.28 3.36
N VAL A 219 3.23 -18.49 2.04
CA VAL A 219 4.05 -19.46 1.32
C VAL A 219 5.33 -18.82 0.77
N ASN A 220 5.38 -17.50 0.67
CA ASN A 220 6.46 -16.79 0.02
C ASN A 220 6.95 -15.61 0.88
N PRO A 221 8.10 -15.75 1.56
CA PRO A 221 8.62 -14.71 2.44
C PRO A 221 9.00 -13.44 1.66
N PHE A 222 9.27 -13.53 0.34
CA PHE A 222 9.51 -12.36 -0.51
C PHE A 222 8.27 -11.47 -0.63
N LEU A 223 7.08 -12.07 -0.83
CA LEU A 223 5.83 -11.29 -0.87
C LEU A 223 5.55 -10.61 0.47
N SER A 224 5.85 -11.29 1.57
CA SER A 224 5.69 -10.75 2.93
C SER A 224 6.54 -9.48 3.14
N ILE A 225 7.85 -9.55 2.86
CA ILE A 225 8.72 -8.36 3.02
C ILE A 225 8.40 -7.29 1.99
N LYS A 226 8.01 -7.66 0.75
CA LYS A 226 7.62 -6.71 -0.29
C LYS A 226 6.40 -5.89 0.14
N ASN A 227 5.36 -6.54 0.64
CA ASN A 227 4.12 -5.89 1.08
C ASN A 227 4.38 -4.97 2.30
N LEU A 228 5.07 -5.49 3.32
CA LEU A 228 5.46 -4.70 4.49
C LEU A 228 6.33 -3.48 4.11
N SER A 229 7.30 -3.67 3.21
CA SER A 229 8.17 -2.60 2.72
C SER A 229 7.35 -1.51 2.01
N MET A 230 6.44 -1.89 1.11
CA MET A 230 5.59 -0.93 0.38
C MET A 230 4.70 -0.14 1.35
N ALA A 231 4.10 -0.82 2.34
CA ALA A 231 3.26 -0.17 3.33
C ALA A 231 4.03 0.84 4.21
N LEU A 232 5.23 0.46 4.65
CA LEU A 232 6.09 1.35 5.43
C LEU A 232 6.53 2.59 4.62
N THR A 233 6.77 2.44 3.31
CA THR A 233 7.10 3.56 2.41
C THR A 233 5.89 4.30 1.85
N GLY A 234 4.66 3.88 2.15
CA GLY A 234 3.44 4.53 1.65
C GLY A 234 3.17 4.31 0.15
N SER A 235 3.70 3.23 -0.43
CA SER A 235 3.56 2.87 -1.85
C SER A 235 2.70 1.64 -2.08
N ASP A 236 2.02 1.15 -1.03
CA ASP A 236 1.08 0.04 -1.11
C ASP A 236 -0.32 0.51 -1.56
N PHE A 237 -1.20 -0.47 -1.82
CA PHE A 237 -2.57 -0.22 -2.26
C PHE A 237 -3.40 0.58 -1.24
N ASN A 238 -3.22 0.35 0.07
CA ASN A 238 -3.98 1.11 1.07
C ASN A 238 -3.53 2.57 1.10
N SER A 239 -2.22 2.83 0.98
CA SER A 239 -1.72 4.20 0.89
C SER A 239 -2.22 4.90 -0.36
N TYR A 240 -2.29 4.21 -1.50
CA TYR A 240 -2.90 4.74 -2.72
C TYR A 240 -4.37 5.12 -2.53
N THR A 241 -5.18 4.23 -1.95
CA THR A 241 -6.61 4.50 -1.72
C THR A 241 -6.83 5.63 -0.71
N SER A 242 -6.08 5.64 0.40
CA SER A 242 -6.08 6.74 1.38
C SER A 242 -5.72 8.09 0.75
N TYR A 243 -4.72 8.12 -0.15
CA TYR A 243 -4.36 9.32 -0.88
C TYR A 243 -5.50 9.80 -1.80
N GLN A 244 -6.08 8.90 -2.59
CA GLN A 244 -7.19 9.22 -3.48
C GLN A 244 -8.40 9.78 -2.72
N GLU A 245 -8.75 9.19 -1.58
CA GLU A 245 -9.85 9.67 -0.73
C GLU A 245 -9.58 11.09 -0.20
N GLN A 246 -8.35 11.35 0.28
CA GLN A 246 -7.97 12.68 0.77
C GLN A 246 -7.97 13.73 -0.35
N VAL A 247 -7.49 13.37 -1.54
CA VAL A 247 -7.51 14.25 -2.72
C VAL A 247 -8.93 14.53 -3.17
N GLU A 248 -9.82 13.52 -3.18
CA GLU A 248 -11.21 13.72 -3.58
C GLU A 248 -11.96 14.62 -2.60
N VAL A 249 -11.74 14.47 -1.29
CA VAL A 249 -12.30 15.38 -0.29
C VAL A 249 -11.82 16.82 -0.53
N TYR A 250 -10.53 16.99 -0.80
CA TYR A 250 -9.95 18.30 -1.10
C TYR A 250 -10.52 18.90 -2.41
N ARG A 251 -10.57 18.12 -3.49
CA ARG A 251 -11.14 18.51 -4.79
C ARG A 251 -12.59 18.94 -4.66
N TYR A 252 -13.40 18.14 -3.95
CA TYR A 252 -14.80 18.45 -3.71
C TYR A 252 -14.97 19.75 -2.92
N GLN A 253 -14.21 19.93 -1.82
CA GLN A 253 -14.24 21.16 -1.03
C GLN A 253 -13.85 22.39 -1.86
N LEU A 254 -12.84 22.26 -2.73
CA LEU A 254 -12.42 23.32 -3.64
C LEU A 254 -13.54 23.70 -4.61
N ALA A 255 -14.18 22.70 -5.24
CA ALA A 255 -15.30 22.94 -6.15
C ALA A 255 -16.47 23.63 -5.44
N GLN A 256 -16.82 23.18 -4.23
CA GLN A 256 -17.88 23.78 -3.42
C GLN A 256 -17.54 25.22 -3.00
N LEU A 257 -16.29 25.50 -2.63
CA LEU A 257 -15.84 26.85 -2.34
C LEU A 257 -15.99 27.76 -3.57
N MET A 258 -15.60 27.29 -4.75
CA MET A 258 -15.73 28.07 -5.98
C MET A 258 -17.18 28.36 -6.34
N ASN A 259 -18.05 27.36 -6.22
CA ASN A 259 -19.48 27.54 -6.46
C ASN A 259 -20.10 28.52 -5.44
N LYS A 260 -19.69 28.44 -4.17
CA LYS A 260 -20.11 29.40 -3.13
C LYS A 260 -19.65 30.83 -3.43
N LEU A 261 -18.40 31.01 -3.85
CA LEU A 261 -17.89 32.33 -4.20
C LEU A 261 -18.64 32.93 -5.39
N GLN A 262 -19.01 32.12 -6.37
CA GLN A 262 -19.89 32.55 -7.46
C GLN A 262 -21.29 32.92 -6.94
N MET A 263 -21.88 32.12 -6.05
CA MET A 263 -23.17 32.43 -5.41
C MET A 263 -23.19 33.78 -4.71
N GLU A 264 -22.13 34.12 -4.00
CA GLU A 264 -22.07 35.32 -3.15
C GLU A 264 -21.60 36.58 -3.89
N ASN A 265 -20.74 36.43 -4.92
CA ASN A 265 -20.04 37.57 -5.52
C ASN A 265 -20.44 37.86 -6.97
N ILE A 266 -21.24 37.00 -7.62
CA ILE A 266 -21.66 37.18 -9.02
C ILE A 266 -23.18 37.35 -9.09
N SER A 267 -23.64 38.48 -9.63
CA SER A 267 -25.08 38.74 -9.80
C SER A 267 -25.71 37.83 -10.86
N ASN A 268 -26.99 37.50 -10.67
CA ASN A 268 -27.79 36.82 -11.70
C ASN A 268 -28.18 37.73 -12.88
N LYS A 269 -28.10 39.06 -12.69
CA LYS A 269 -28.50 40.01 -13.73
C LYS A 269 -27.48 40.00 -14.85
N LYS A 270 -27.95 39.86 -16.10
CA LYS A 270 -27.11 39.97 -17.29
C LYS A 270 -26.42 41.33 -17.29
N GLN A 271 -25.10 41.30 -17.45
CA GLN A 271 -24.31 42.51 -17.62
C GLN A 271 -24.63 43.16 -18.95
N LYS A 272 -24.61 44.50 -18.97
CA LYS A 272 -24.69 45.25 -20.22
C LYS A 272 -23.37 45.14 -20.99
N ALA A 273 -23.41 45.38 -22.30
CA ALA A 273 -22.25 45.21 -23.18
C ALA A 273 -21.06 46.14 -22.82
N ASP A 274 -21.31 47.21 -22.07
CA ASP A 274 -20.34 48.21 -21.61
C ASP A 274 -19.86 47.99 -20.16
N GLU A 275 -20.43 47.01 -19.43
CA GLU A 275 -20.05 46.71 -18.05
C GLU A 275 -18.82 45.77 -18.00
N LYS A 276 -17.96 45.98 -17.00
CA LYS A 276 -16.81 45.09 -16.79
C LYS A 276 -17.28 43.71 -16.32
N PRO A 277 -16.66 42.61 -16.78
CA PRO A 277 -16.93 41.28 -16.26
C PRO A 277 -16.82 41.21 -14.75
N TYR A 278 -17.70 40.44 -14.10
CA TYR A 278 -17.54 40.15 -12.68
C TYR A 278 -16.20 39.47 -12.44
N THR A 279 -15.45 39.95 -11.44
CA THR A 279 -14.19 39.35 -11.02
C THR A 279 -14.25 39.05 -9.52
N ILE A 280 -13.70 37.90 -9.13
CA ILE A 280 -13.57 37.49 -7.74
C ILE A 280 -12.11 37.71 -7.33
N SER A 281 -11.88 38.36 -6.18
CA SER A 281 -10.53 38.63 -5.70
C SER A 281 -9.73 37.34 -5.52
N SER A 282 -8.43 37.40 -5.85
CA SER A 282 -7.55 36.25 -5.65
C SER A 282 -7.32 35.91 -4.17
N ASP A 283 -7.67 36.81 -3.25
CA ASP A 283 -7.54 36.58 -1.82
C ASP A 283 -8.44 35.45 -1.29
N HIS A 284 -9.54 35.15 -1.99
CA HIS A 284 -10.39 34.01 -1.64
C HIS A 284 -9.69 32.65 -1.81
N TRP A 285 -8.76 32.53 -2.76
CA TRP A 285 -8.00 31.28 -2.96
C TRP A 285 -7.09 30.97 -1.78
N LYS A 286 -6.55 32.00 -1.12
CA LYS A 286 -5.68 31.86 0.06
C LYS A 286 -6.44 31.36 1.30
N GLN A 287 -7.77 31.34 1.27
CA GLN A 287 -8.59 30.84 2.38
C GLN A 287 -8.60 29.31 2.44
N MET A 288 -8.27 28.63 1.34
CA MET A 288 -8.12 27.18 1.30
C MET A 288 -6.64 26.82 1.51
N PRO A 289 -6.30 26.04 2.54
CA PRO A 289 -4.92 25.60 2.74
C PRO A 289 -4.49 24.68 1.59
N ASP A 290 -3.20 24.70 1.24
CA ASP A 290 -2.66 23.77 0.26
C ASP A 290 -2.89 22.31 0.69
N PHE A 291 -3.11 21.43 -0.29
CA PHE A 291 -3.24 20.01 -0.02
C PHE A 291 -1.97 19.44 0.61
N GLN A 292 -2.11 18.83 1.78
CA GLN A 292 -1.04 18.11 2.45
C GLN A 292 -1.50 16.67 2.72
N TYR A 293 -0.82 15.71 2.11
CA TYR A 293 -1.12 14.30 2.31
C TYR A 293 -0.78 13.86 3.73
N ARG A 294 -1.72 13.18 4.39
CA ARG A 294 -1.50 12.54 5.68
C ARG A 294 -1.34 11.04 5.46
N PHE A 295 -0.17 10.52 5.81
CA PHE A 295 0.11 9.08 5.77
C PHE A 295 -0.86 8.31 6.68
N ILE A 296 -1.10 7.05 6.33
CA ILE A 296 -1.89 6.13 7.16
C ILE A 296 -1.25 6.02 8.55
N GLU A 297 -2.08 6.20 9.57
CA GLU A 297 -1.67 6.06 10.97
C GLU A 297 -1.02 4.70 11.24
N ARG A 298 0.03 4.70 12.06
CA ARG A 298 0.82 3.49 12.39
C ARG A 298 -0.04 2.29 12.78
N LYS A 299 -1.05 2.51 13.63
CA LYS A 299 -1.94 1.44 14.10
C LYS A 299 -2.66 0.76 12.94
N ASN A 300 -3.16 1.56 11.99
CA ASN A 300 -3.87 1.05 10.81
C ASN A 300 -2.89 0.40 9.83
N LEU A 301 -1.68 0.95 9.66
CA LEU A 301 -0.63 0.36 8.84
C LEU A 301 -0.29 -1.07 9.31
N PHE A 302 0.04 -1.25 10.58
CA PHE A 302 0.40 -2.57 11.10
C PHE A 302 -0.79 -3.54 11.14
N ARG A 303 -2.02 -3.02 11.30
CA ARG A 303 -3.24 -3.82 11.19
C ARG A 303 -3.42 -4.35 9.77
N ASN A 304 -3.20 -3.51 8.75
CA ASN A 304 -3.35 -3.88 7.36
C ASN A 304 -2.27 -4.88 6.92
N GLU A 305 -1.07 -4.80 7.50
CA GLU A 305 0.06 -5.70 7.19
C GLU A 305 0.24 -6.86 8.19
N VAL A 306 -0.79 -7.18 8.98
CA VAL A 306 -0.71 -8.25 9.98
C VAL A 306 -0.36 -9.61 9.35
N VAL A 307 -0.88 -9.88 8.15
CA VAL A 307 -0.59 -11.11 7.38
C VAL A 307 0.88 -11.20 7.00
N SER A 308 1.46 -10.11 6.48
CA SER A 308 2.87 -10.01 6.11
C SER A 308 3.79 -10.24 7.33
N ILE A 309 3.44 -9.64 8.47
CA ILE A 309 4.21 -9.75 9.72
C ILE A 309 4.14 -11.17 10.29
N ILE A 310 2.93 -11.72 10.40
CA ILE A 310 2.73 -13.09 10.88
C ILE A 310 3.45 -14.08 9.95
N SER A 311 3.39 -13.88 8.64
CA SER A 311 4.10 -14.74 7.70
C SER A 311 5.61 -14.75 7.94
N LEU A 312 6.24 -13.58 8.09
CA LEU A 312 7.68 -13.51 8.39
C LEU A 312 8.02 -14.24 9.70
N ILE A 313 7.18 -14.10 10.73
CA ILE A 313 7.35 -14.82 12.01
C ILE A 313 7.22 -16.33 11.79
N ILE A 314 6.21 -16.79 11.05
CA ILE A 314 6.00 -18.20 10.73
C ILE A 314 7.22 -18.77 9.99
N TRP A 315 7.79 -18.02 9.04
CA TRP A 315 8.99 -18.44 8.33
C TRP A 315 10.20 -18.55 9.24
N VAL A 316 10.46 -17.55 10.10
CA VAL A 316 11.56 -17.61 11.06
C VAL A 316 11.40 -18.81 12.01
N VAL A 317 10.25 -18.92 12.66
CA VAL A 317 9.98 -19.99 13.64
C VAL A 317 9.99 -21.36 12.97
N GLY A 318 9.33 -21.49 11.82
CA GLY A 318 9.24 -22.72 11.04
C GLY A 318 10.61 -23.22 10.58
N LEU A 319 11.47 -22.31 10.09
CA LEU A 319 12.83 -22.66 9.67
C LEU A 319 13.73 -23.03 10.85
N LEU A 320 13.66 -22.32 11.97
CA LEU A 320 14.39 -22.67 13.19
C LEU A 320 13.96 -24.03 13.73
N PHE A 321 12.65 -24.31 13.74
CA PHE A 321 12.11 -25.61 14.11
C PHE A 321 12.59 -26.71 13.16
N PHE A 322 12.58 -26.44 11.85
CA PHE A 322 13.05 -27.39 10.85
C PHE A 322 14.54 -27.70 11.01
N ILE A 323 15.39 -26.68 11.24
CA ILE A 323 16.81 -26.88 11.57
C ILE A 323 16.95 -27.78 12.80
N HIS A 324 16.25 -27.47 13.89
CA HIS A 324 16.30 -28.26 15.12
C HIS A 324 15.88 -29.71 14.87
N TYR A 325 14.83 -29.94 14.09
CA TYR A 325 14.36 -31.28 13.75
C TYR A 325 15.36 -32.05 12.88
N VAL A 326 15.89 -31.43 11.82
CA VAL A 326 16.88 -32.05 10.92
C VAL A 326 18.17 -32.38 11.68
N SER A 327 18.62 -31.49 12.58
CA SER A 327 19.81 -31.72 13.41
C SER A 327 19.71 -32.95 14.32
N LYS A 328 18.49 -33.38 14.67
CA LYS A 328 18.25 -34.60 15.46
C LYS A 328 18.21 -35.88 14.62
N LYS A 329 17.87 -35.78 13.32
CA LYS A 329 17.67 -36.94 12.44
C LYS A 329 18.90 -37.32 11.62
N ILE A 330 19.82 -36.38 11.36
CA ILE A 330 21.07 -36.69 10.68
C ILE A 330 22.01 -37.39 11.67
N LYS A 331 21.98 -38.73 11.66
CA LYS A 331 23.07 -39.58 12.16
C LYS A 331 23.88 -40.01 10.95
N ILE A 332 25.15 -39.61 10.90
CA ILE A 332 26.15 -40.16 9.97
C ILE A 332 27.04 -41.07 10.78
#